data_AF-A0A915CCC4-F1
#
_entry.id   AF-A0A915CCC4-F1
#
_cell.length_a   1.000
_cell.length_b   1.000
_cell.length_c   1.000
_cell.angle_alpha   90.00
_cell.angle_beta   90.00
_cell.angle_gamma   90.00
#
_symmetry.space_group_name_H-M   'P 1'
#
loop_
_entity.id
_entity.type
_entity.pdbx_description
1 polymer ?
#
loop_
_entity_poly.entity_id
_entity_poly.type
_entity_poly.pdbx_seq_one_letter_code
_entity_poly.pdbx_strand_id
1 'polypeptide(L)'
;AHSEASGQDVKTLMSSWTKQMGFPLISVTQHIDGDKRILKLGQTRFIADGSKDEQNLVWQVPITISTSADPKAIKQKMLLKDREQEFTIEGVKADEWIKLNAGTTGFYRVDYPSDMFKALIPDISSKRLPVVDRFGITDDLFALVKAGRTSADHFLSLLAASVNEDEYTVWGALDAGLSSLINVINRATDPTLRSRFDKFIVKTLTPVGNRLGWEKQAGEDSQVPMLRALILGRLARCGDEATIKIAREKFEEHFEKKTELHPDLRLTIYGVIGRCDGESGARKLKKIFETVDFGEVERHCIIAMSQTPEEPLLKSFFKYAIEEGKVRSQDLMLMFYGARATKIGQDFIWSYFKDHTKILLGKFGGVNSSLFQHCFKASSDGQCSSVIAADVENYVRTHLDADSAKTLDRTTRQITESIRLNEQLLKRNESILKDI
;
A
#
# COMPACT_ATOMS: atom_id res chain seq x y z
N ALA A 1 31.23 6.10 23.55
CA ALA A 1 30.13 7.08 23.41
C ALA A 1 28.78 6.50 23.84
N HIS A 2 28.00 5.82 23.00
CA HIS A 2 26.63 5.40 23.38
C HIS A 2 26.54 4.31 24.45
N SER A 3 27.40 3.28 24.42
CA SER A 3 27.42 2.25 25.48
C SER A 3 27.86 2.81 26.83
N GLU A 4 28.82 3.74 26.83
CA GLU A 4 29.29 4.42 28.05
C GLU A 4 28.21 5.34 28.64
N ALA A 5 27.43 6.01 27.78
CA ALA A 5 26.36 6.91 28.21
C ALA A 5 25.13 6.16 28.77
N SER A 6 24.84 4.94 28.29
CA SER A 6 23.66 4.17 28.70
C SER A 6 23.94 3.08 29.75
N GLY A 7 25.21 2.68 29.93
CA GLY A 7 25.58 1.51 30.71
C GLY A 7 25.13 0.17 30.11
N GLN A 8 24.64 0.18 28.86
CA GLN A 8 24.17 -1.00 28.15
C GLN A 8 25.12 -1.38 27.00
N ASP A 9 25.15 -2.65 26.60
CA ASP A 9 25.95 -3.11 25.46
C ASP A 9 25.27 -2.75 24.12
N VAL A 10 25.20 -1.45 23.83
CA VAL A 10 24.64 -0.90 22.59
C VAL A 10 25.41 -1.38 21.37
N LYS A 11 26.71 -1.66 21.50
CA LYS A 11 27.57 -2.10 20.40
C LYS A 11 27.13 -3.46 19.87
N THR A 12 26.97 -4.44 20.76
CA THR A 12 26.52 -5.78 20.36
C THR A 12 25.11 -5.72 19.79
N LEU A 13 24.22 -4.98 20.45
CA LEU A 13 22.84 -4.82 20.02
C LEU A 13 22.79 -4.24 18.60
N MET A 14 23.36 -3.06 18.36
CA MET A 14 23.34 -2.38 17.05
C MET A 14 24.11 -3.12 15.96
N SER A 15 25.17 -3.89 16.31
CA SER A 15 25.90 -4.68 15.32
C SER A 15 24.99 -5.70 14.63
N SER A 16 23.98 -6.23 15.33
CA SER A 16 23.00 -7.14 14.73
C SER A 16 22.03 -6.44 13.74
N TRP A 17 21.86 -5.11 13.84
CA TRP A 17 20.98 -4.34 12.97
C TRP A 17 21.67 -3.73 11.75
N THR A 18 22.95 -3.36 11.85
CA THR A 18 23.63 -2.59 10.79
C THR A 18 24.51 -3.44 9.87
N LYS A 19 24.83 -4.69 10.24
CA LYS A 19 25.77 -5.54 9.49
C LYS A 19 25.14 -6.69 8.71
N GLN A 20 23.83 -6.88 8.83
CA GLN A 20 23.09 -7.92 8.11
C GLN A 20 21.84 -7.34 7.46
N MET A 21 21.47 -7.88 6.30
CA MET A 21 20.32 -7.42 5.54
C MET A 21 19.01 -7.97 6.10
N GLY A 22 17.98 -7.13 6.16
CA GLY A 22 16.65 -7.50 6.63
C GLY A 22 16.41 -7.13 8.09
N PHE A 23 15.30 -7.62 8.65
CA PHE A 23 14.87 -7.36 10.02
C PHE A 23 14.02 -8.55 10.52
N PRO A 24 13.81 -8.71 11.84
CA PRO A 24 13.12 -9.87 12.37
C PRO A 24 11.59 -9.73 12.29
N LEU A 25 10.93 -10.86 12.07
CA LEU A 25 9.57 -11.11 12.52
C LEU A 25 9.61 -11.77 13.89
N ILE A 26 8.86 -11.22 14.83
CA ILE A 26 8.68 -11.75 16.18
C ILE A 26 7.39 -12.56 16.22
N SER A 27 7.48 -13.86 16.46
CA SER A 27 6.32 -14.69 16.80
C SER A 27 6.11 -14.67 18.31
N VAL A 28 4.85 -14.72 18.74
CA VAL A 28 4.48 -14.78 20.15
C VAL A 28 3.47 -15.89 20.39
N THR A 29 3.62 -16.60 21.49
CA THR A 29 2.53 -17.40 22.07
C THR A 29 2.42 -17.05 23.55
N GLN A 30 1.25 -17.25 24.13
CA GLN A 30 1.01 -16.92 25.53
C GLN A 30 0.42 -18.10 26.30
N HIS A 31 0.81 -18.22 27.56
CA HIS A 31 0.12 -19.01 28.57
C HIS A 31 -0.34 -18.08 29.70
N ILE A 32 -1.57 -18.29 30.16
CA ILE A 32 -2.22 -17.48 31.20
C ILE A 32 -2.19 -18.29 32.51
N ASP A 33 -1.53 -17.73 33.53
CA ASP A 33 -1.45 -18.32 34.87
C ASP A 33 -1.90 -17.27 35.90
N GLY A 34 -3.20 -17.25 36.20
CA GLY A 34 -3.82 -16.20 37.02
C GLY A 34 -3.61 -14.81 36.42
N ASP A 35 -2.97 -13.93 37.19
CA ASP A 35 -2.59 -12.57 36.77
C ASP A 35 -1.22 -12.51 36.10
N LYS A 36 -0.66 -13.66 35.69
CA LYS A 36 0.60 -13.76 34.97
C LYS A 36 0.38 -14.10 33.51
N ARG A 37 1.21 -13.49 32.66
CA ARG A 37 1.31 -13.82 31.24
C ARG A 37 2.70 -14.33 30.95
N ILE A 38 2.79 -15.60 30.60
CA ILE A 38 4.03 -16.24 30.19
C ILE A 38 4.07 -16.17 28.67
N LEU A 39 4.93 -15.31 28.12
CA LEU A 39 5.10 -15.11 26.70
C LEU A 39 6.31 -15.90 26.21
N LYS A 40 6.08 -16.79 25.26
CA LYS A 40 7.15 -17.42 24.50
C LYS A 40 7.34 -16.65 23.19
N LEU A 41 8.46 -15.95 23.08
CA LEU A 41 8.82 -15.13 21.92
C LEU A 41 9.84 -15.85 21.06
N GLY A 42 9.60 -15.90 19.75
CA GLY A 42 10.55 -16.39 18.75
C GLY A 42 10.89 -15.30 17.74
N GLN A 43 12.06 -15.38 17.13
CA GLN A 43 12.44 -14.51 16.02
C GLN A 43 12.96 -15.28 14.81
N THR A 44 12.57 -14.80 13.63
CA THR A 44 13.10 -15.23 12.33
C THR A 44 13.25 -14.01 11.44
N ARG A 45 14.13 -14.04 10.42
CA ARG A 45 14.14 -12.96 9.42
C ARG A 45 12.78 -12.88 8.71
N PHE A 46 12.22 -11.68 8.59
CA PHE A 46 11.06 -11.45 7.75
C PHE A 46 11.48 -11.43 6.27
N ILE A 47 10.89 -12.31 5.47
CA ILE A 47 11.08 -12.38 4.01
C ILE A 47 9.71 -12.24 3.35
N ALA A 48 9.59 -11.31 2.39
CA ALA A 48 8.31 -10.88 1.84
C ALA A 48 7.54 -11.97 1.10
N ASP A 49 8.22 -12.98 0.55
CA ASP A 49 7.61 -14.12 -0.14
C ASP A 49 7.22 -15.28 0.80
N GLY A 50 7.60 -15.17 2.08
CA GLY A 50 7.40 -16.21 3.09
C GLY A 50 8.39 -17.35 3.04
N SER A 51 9.46 -17.25 2.23
CA SER A 51 10.52 -18.26 2.20
C SER A 51 11.25 -18.39 3.54
N LYS A 52 11.95 -19.51 3.71
CA LYS A 52 12.71 -19.78 4.93
C LYS A 52 14.00 -18.98 4.96
N ASP A 53 14.38 -18.54 6.16
CA ASP A 53 15.67 -17.91 6.38
C ASP A 53 16.78 -18.96 6.53
N GLU A 54 17.40 -19.32 5.41
CA GLU A 54 18.52 -20.27 5.39
C GLU A 54 19.75 -19.76 6.17
N GLN A 55 19.91 -18.43 6.28
CA GLN A 55 21.02 -17.82 7.01
C GLN A 55 20.81 -17.79 8.51
N ASN A 56 19.61 -18.12 8.99
CA ASN A 56 19.32 -18.29 10.40
C ASN A 56 19.69 -17.06 11.23
N LEU A 57 19.46 -15.87 10.68
CA LEU A 57 19.88 -14.59 11.26
C LEU A 57 19.11 -14.30 12.57
N VAL A 58 19.83 -13.72 13.53
CA VAL A 58 19.29 -13.35 14.85
C VAL A 58 19.65 -11.89 15.13
N TRP A 59 18.72 -11.18 15.78
CA TRP A 59 18.87 -9.80 16.22
C TRP A 59 18.75 -9.73 17.75
N GLN A 60 19.42 -8.76 18.36
CA GLN A 60 19.05 -8.36 19.71
C GLN A 60 17.93 -7.32 19.62
N VAL A 61 16.71 -7.73 19.97
CA VAL A 61 15.48 -6.96 19.73
C VAL A 61 14.93 -6.40 21.04
N PRO A 62 14.97 -5.06 21.25
CA PRO A 62 14.24 -4.43 22.33
C PRO A 62 12.73 -4.56 22.09
N ILE A 63 12.05 -5.32 22.93
CA ILE A 63 10.60 -5.49 22.88
C ILE A 63 9.96 -4.59 23.92
N THR A 64 9.01 -3.77 23.50
CA THR A 64 8.11 -3.00 24.36
C THR A 64 6.73 -3.64 24.38
N ILE A 65 6.05 -3.62 25.52
CA ILE A 65 4.71 -4.20 25.68
C ILE A 65 3.76 -3.20 26.32
N SER A 66 2.55 -3.10 25.78
CA SER A 66 1.39 -2.46 26.39
C SER A 66 0.24 -3.47 26.55
N THR A 67 -0.70 -3.16 27.45
CA THR A 67 -1.85 -4.01 27.77
C THR A 67 -3.15 -3.22 27.71
N SER A 68 -4.26 -3.93 27.73
CA SER A 68 -5.58 -3.30 27.72
C SER A 68 -5.88 -2.44 28.97
N ALA A 69 -5.23 -2.67 30.12
CA ALA A 69 -5.38 -1.80 31.30
C ALA A 69 -4.90 -0.36 31.05
N ASP A 70 -3.80 -0.18 30.33
CA ASP A 70 -3.32 1.14 29.89
C ASP A 70 -2.66 1.02 28.52
N PRO A 71 -3.44 1.16 27.42
CA PRO A 71 -2.94 1.03 26.06
C PRO A 71 -1.86 2.05 25.67
N LYS A 72 -1.74 3.16 26.42
CA LYS A 72 -0.81 4.26 26.12
C LYS A 72 0.51 4.13 26.87
N ALA A 73 0.55 3.34 27.95
CA ALA A 73 1.75 3.15 28.75
C ALA A 73 2.51 1.89 28.35
N ILE A 74 3.83 1.97 28.45
CA ILE A 74 4.69 0.78 28.36
C ILE A 74 4.59 0.05 29.70
N LYS A 75 3.94 -1.12 29.70
CA LYS A 75 3.87 -2.04 30.84
C LYS A 75 5.23 -2.66 31.13
N GLN A 76 5.94 -3.10 30.09
CA GLN A 76 7.23 -3.77 30.24
C GLN A 76 8.15 -3.54 29.04
N LYS A 77 9.46 -3.52 29.31
CA LYS A 77 10.54 -3.55 28.32
C LYS A 77 11.39 -4.79 28.55
N MET A 78 11.76 -5.48 27.49
CA MET A 78 12.62 -6.67 27.54
C MET A 78 13.53 -6.71 26.32
N LEU A 79 14.58 -7.53 26.38
CA LEU A 79 15.52 -7.70 25.28
C LEU A 79 15.50 -9.17 24.85
N LEU A 80 14.95 -9.45 23.67
CA LEU A 80 15.06 -10.75 23.03
C LEU A 80 16.45 -10.85 22.40
N LYS A 81 17.36 -11.58 23.06
CA LYS A 81 18.75 -11.79 22.65
C LYS A 81 18.91 -13.02 21.77
N ASP A 82 18.16 -14.07 22.10
CA ASP A 82 18.28 -15.38 21.46
C ASP A 82 17.14 -15.60 20.46
N ARG A 83 17.23 -16.70 19.71
CA ARG A 83 16.21 -17.08 18.74
C ARG A 83 14.83 -17.26 19.36
N GLU A 84 14.79 -17.79 20.58
CA GLU A 84 13.58 -18.05 21.33
C GLU A 84 13.85 -17.80 22.80
N GLN A 85 12.97 -17.05 23.48
CA GLN A 85 13.05 -16.82 24.92
C GLN A 85 11.65 -16.70 25.53
N GLU A 86 11.55 -17.07 26.80
CA GLU A 86 10.34 -16.94 27.60
C GLU A 86 10.44 -15.73 28.54
N PHE A 87 9.34 -14.98 28.65
CA PHE A 87 9.23 -13.82 29.52
C PHE A 87 7.91 -13.86 30.29
N THR A 88 7.98 -13.66 31.61
CA THR A 88 6.78 -13.52 32.44
C THR A 88 6.45 -12.05 32.66
N ILE A 89 5.20 -11.69 32.42
CA ILE A 89 4.62 -10.38 32.71
C ILE A 89 3.63 -10.53 33.84
N GLU A 90 3.89 -9.83 34.93
CA GLU A 90 3.07 -9.86 36.14
C GLU A 90 1.96 -8.80 36.09
N GLY A 91 0.82 -9.09 36.73
CA GLY A 91 -0.30 -8.17 36.85
C GLY A 91 -0.97 -7.86 35.51
N VAL A 92 -1.26 -8.90 34.72
CA VAL A 92 -2.06 -8.84 33.49
C VAL A 92 -3.18 -9.87 33.64
N LYS A 93 -4.42 -9.41 33.82
CA LYS A 93 -5.58 -10.28 34.08
C LYS A 93 -5.96 -11.07 32.84
N ALA A 94 -6.55 -12.26 32.98
CA ALA A 94 -6.87 -13.20 31.89
C ALA A 94 -7.62 -12.61 30.67
N ASP A 95 -8.43 -11.57 30.86
CA ASP A 95 -9.20 -10.88 29.83
C ASP A 95 -8.43 -9.75 29.11
N GLU A 96 -7.26 -9.36 29.61
CA GLU A 96 -6.44 -8.33 28.98
C GLU A 96 -5.68 -8.86 27.75
N TRP A 97 -5.69 -8.07 26.67
CA TRP A 97 -4.81 -8.27 25.52
C TRP A 97 -3.40 -7.75 25.80
N ILE A 98 -2.44 -8.28 25.04
CA ILE A 98 -1.03 -7.85 25.01
C ILE A 98 -0.68 -7.37 23.61
N LYS A 99 -0.06 -6.18 23.51
CA LYS A 99 0.50 -5.62 22.29
C LYS A 99 2.02 -5.49 22.45
N LEU A 100 2.77 -6.24 21.65
CA LEU A 100 4.21 -6.06 21.46
C LEU A 100 4.48 -4.88 20.52
N ASN A 101 5.67 -4.29 20.63
CA ASN A 101 6.07 -3.11 19.88
C ASN A 101 5.12 -1.92 20.14
N ALA A 102 4.86 -1.62 21.42
CA ALA A 102 4.04 -0.49 21.81
C ALA A 102 4.59 0.82 21.21
N GLY A 103 3.72 1.57 20.52
CA GLY A 103 4.08 2.77 19.77
C GLY A 103 4.67 2.51 18.37
N THR A 104 4.81 1.24 17.95
CA THR A 104 5.43 0.84 16.66
C THR A 104 6.84 1.44 16.48
N THR A 105 7.63 1.51 17.55
CA THR A 105 8.95 2.15 17.54
C THR A 105 10.11 1.22 17.17
N GLY A 106 9.93 -0.09 17.33
CA GLY A 106 10.92 -1.10 16.97
C GLY A 106 10.85 -1.46 15.50
N PHE A 107 12.01 -1.67 14.87
CA PHE A 107 12.13 -2.06 13.46
C PHE A 107 11.95 -3.57 13.28
N TYR A 108 10.79 -4.08 13.67
CA TYR A 108 10.42 -5.49 13.55
C TYR A 108 8.90 -5.60 13.40
N ARG A 109 8.46 -6.72 12.83
CA ARG A 109 7.03 -7.06 12.71
C ARG A 109 6.63 -8.06 13.79
N VAL A 110 5.36 -8.12 14.13
CA VAL A 110 4.84 -9.10 15.10
C VAL A 110 3.80 -10.02 14.46
N ASP A 111 4.00 -11.32 14.62
CA ASP A 111 3.09 -12.39 14.19
C ASP A 111 2.31 -12.90 15.40
N TYR A 112 1.05 -12.45 15.52
CA TYR A 112 0.15 -12.85 16.59
C TYR A 112 -0.66 -14.09 16.20
N PRO A 113 -0.82 -15.05 17.12
CA PRO A 113 -1.85 -16.07 17.02
C PRO A 113 -3.25 -15.46 16.88
N SER A 114 -4.16 -16.19 16.24
CA SER A 114 -5.51 -15.68 15.88
C SER A 114 -6.30 -15.19 17.10
N ASP A 115 -6.19 -15.87 18.25
CA ASP A 115 -6.84 -15.50 19.50
C ASP A 115 -6.29 -14.19 20.08
N MET A 116 -4.95 -14.04 20.13
CA MET A 116 -4.30 -12.80 20.58
C MET A 116 -4.64 -11.63 19.67
N PHE A 117 -4.64 -11.84 18.35
CA PHE A 117 -5.02 -10.81 17.39
C PHE A 117 -6.48 -10.39 17.55
N LYS A 118 -7.41 -11.35 17.67
CA LYS A 118 -8.84 -11.07 17.89
C LYS A 118 -9.10 -10.30 19.17
N ALA A 119 -8.31 -10.53 20.23
CA ALA A 119 -8.44 -9.79 21.48
C ALA A 119 -8.10 -8.29 21.34
N LEU A 120 -7.33 -7.88 20.33
CA LEU A 120 -7.01 -6.47 20.05
C LEU A 120 -8.16 -5.73 19.32
N ILE A 121 -9.00 -6.46 18.58
CA ILE A 121 -10.03 -5.89 17.69
C ILE A 121 -10.99 -4.93 18.40
N PRO A 122 -11.53 -5.23 19.61
CA PRO A 122 -12.44 -4.30 20.30
C PRO A 122 -11.80 -2.93 20.61
N ASP A 123 -10.52 -2.91 20.99
CA ASP A 123 -9.81 -1.66 21.33
C ASP A 123 -9.28 -0.93 20.09
N ILE A 124 -9.12 -1.63 18.96
CA ILE A 124 -8.93 -1.01 17.64
C ILE A 124 -10.24 -0.32 17.22
N SER A 125 -11.36 -1.04 17.27
CA SER A 125 -12.67 -0.54 16.80
C SER A 125 -13.20 0.62 17.64
N SER A 126 -13.01 0.57 18.96
CA SER A 126 -13.34 1.66 19.89
C SER A 126 -12.29 2.77 19.94
N LYS A 127 -11.18 2.62 19.20
CA LYS A 127 -10.05 3.56 19.13
C LYS A 127 -9.35 3.81 20.48
N ARG A 128 -9.51 2.91 21.45
CA ARG A 128 -8.78 2.92 22.73
C ARG A 128 -7.29 2.67 22.53
N LEU A 129 -6.95 1.79 21.60
CA LEU A 129 -5.57 1.48 21.22
C LEU A 129 -4.97 2.69 20.47
N PRO A 130 -3.73 3.14 20.76
CA PRO A 130 -3.18 4.35 20.15
C PRO A 130 -3.11 4.30 18.61
N VAL A 131 -3.21 5.46 17.95
CA VAL A 131 -3.21 5.59 16.48
C VAL A 131 -2.03 4.86 15.83
N VAL A 132 -0.82 5.08 16.36
CA VAL A 132 0.42 4.48 15.84
C VAL A 132 0.46 2.96 15.99
N ASP A 133 -0.20 2.41 17.01
CA ASP A 133 -0.30 0.96 17.21
C ASP A 133 -1.39 0.35 16.33
N ARG A 134 -2.52 1.05 16.09
CA ARG A 134 -3.54 0.62 15.11
C ARG A 134 -2.95 0.58 13.69
N PHE A 135 -2.15 1.59 13.34
CA PHE A 135 -1.36 1.61 12.11
C PHE A 135 -0.38 0.43 12.04
N GLY A 136 0.44 0.22 13.08
CA GLY A 136 1.43 -0.85 13.10
C GLY A 136 0.83 -2.25 12.98
N ILE A 137 -0.28 -2.51 13.69
CA ILE A 137 -1.02 -3.78 13.58
C ILE A 137 -1.54 -3.98 12.15
N THR A 138 -2.08 -2.92 11.54
CA THR A 138 -2.61 -2.99 10.17
C THR A 138 -1.50 -3.27 9.15
N ASP A 139 -0.37 -2.57 9.26
CA ASP A 139 0.77 -2.74 8.36
C ASP A 139 1.41 -4.13 8.51
N ASP A 140 1.59 -4.60 9.75
CA ASP A 140 2.09 -5.95 10.04
C ASP A 140 1.15 -7.02 9.50
N LEU A 141 -0.15 -6.91 9.77
CA LEU A 141 -1.14 -7.88 9.30
C LEU A 141 -1.09 -8.01 7.78
N PHE A 142 -1.09 -6.89 7.05
CA PHE A 142 -1.06 -6.97 5.59
C PHE A 142 0.29 -7.45 5.04
N ALA A 143 1.41 -7.14 5.72
CA ALA A 143 2.71 -7.71 5.38
C ALA A 143 2.73 -9.24 5.57
N LEU A 144 2.10 -9.76 6.63
CA LEU A 144 1.94 -11.18 6.89
C LEU A 144 1.03 -11.87 5.86
N VAL A 145 -0.01 -11.19 5.38
CA VAL A 145 -0.85 -11.68 4.26
C VAL A 145 -0.01 -11.85 3.00
N LYS A 146 0.81 -10.84 2.64
CA LYS A 146 1.72 -10.93 1.48
C LYS A 146 2.74 -12.06 1.63
N ALA A 147 3.31 -12.23 2.82
CA ALA A 147 4.24 -13.31 3.14
C ALA A 147 3.55 -14.69 3.27
N GLY A 148 2.22 -14.78 3.14
CA GLY A 148 1.49 -16.05 3.25
C GLY A 148 1.50 -16.66 4.65
N ARG A 149 1.75 -15.87 5.69
CA ARG A 149 1.68 -16.30 7.09
C ARG A 149 0.27 -16.21 7.66
N THR A 150 -0.55 -15.37 7.05
CA THR A 150 -1.98 -15.28 7.31
C THR A 150 -2.72 -15.01 5.99
N SER A 151 -4.03 -14.97 6.03
CA SER A 151 -4.92 -14.89 4.88
C SER A 151 -5.67 -13.57 4.82
N ALA A 152 -6.16 -13.22 3.62
CA ALA A 152 -6.80 -11.95 3.35
C ALA A 152 -8.09 -11.73 4.16
N ASP A 153 -8.82 -12.79 4.55
CA ASP A 153 -10.00 -12.72 5.41
C ASP A 153 -9.72 -12.11 6.79
N HIS A 154 -8.55 -12.40 7.40
CA HIS A 154 -8.13 -11.75 8.64
C HIS A 154 -7.94 -10.25 8.45
N PHE A 155 -7.34 -9.83 7.33
CA PHE A 155 -7.19 -8.41 6.98
C PHE A 155 -8.55 -7.73 6.72
N LEU A 156 -9.46 -8.41 6.02
CA LEU A 156 -10.80 -7.88 5.75
C LEU A 156 -11.66 -7.81 7.01
N SER A 157 -11.45 -8.71 7.97
CA SER A 157 -12.09 -8.64 9.30
C SER A 157 -11.62 -7.40 10.07
N LEU A 158 -10.33 -7.07 10.02
CA LEU A 158 -9.79 -5.83 10.59
C LEU A 158 -10.36 -4.59 9.91
N LEU A 159 -10.47 -4.60 8.57
CA LEU A 159 -11.08 -3.53 7.81
C LEU A 159 -12.53 -3.29 8.26
N ALA A 160 -13.33 -4.36 8.37
CA ALA A 160 -14.72 -4.27 8.81
C ALA A 160 -14.84 -3.75 10.26
N ALA A 161 -13.90 -4.09 11.15
CA ALA A 161 -13.85 -3.57 12.51
C ALA A 161 -13.42 -2.10 12.59
N SER A 162 -12.74 -1.59 11.56
CA SER A 162 -12.16 -0.23 11.51
C SER A 162 -13.08 0.83 10.90
N VAL A 163 -14.37 0.54 10.66
CA VAL A 163 -15.31 1.51 10.05
C VAL A 163 -15.46 2.83 10.83
N ASN A 164 -15.18 2.81 12.14
CA ASN A 164 -15.23 4.00 13.00
C ASN A 164 -13.90 4.79 13.04
N GLU A 165 -12.84 4.28 12.41
CA GLU A 165 -11.54 4.93 12.29
C GLU A 165 -11.68 6.30 11.60
N ASP A 166 -10.95 7.28 12.11
CA ASP A 166 -10.94 8.67 11.68
C ASP A 166 -9.53 9.22 11.43
N GLU A 167 -8.49 8.41 11.68
CA GLU A 167 -7.10 8.79 11.44
C GLU A 167 -6.66 8.44 10.01
N TYR A 168 -6.20 9.45 9.27
CA TYR A 168 -5.74 9.28 7.89
C TYR A 168 -4.63 8.23 7.78
N THR A 169 -3.69 8.21 8.73
CA THR A 169 -2.54 7.30 8.72
C THR A 169 -2.96 5.83 8.78
N VAL A 170 -3.96 5.50 9.62
CA VAL A 170 -4.46 4.11 9.75
C VAL A 170 -5.23 3.71 8.49
N TRP A 171 -6.10 4.60 8.01
CA TRP A 171 -6.81 4.37 6.75
C TRP A 171 -5.89 4.25 5.54
N GLY A 172 -4.77 4.97 5.53
CA GLY A 172 -3.73 4.84 4.51
C GLY A 172 -3.15 3.42 4.45
N ALA A 173 -2.87 2.80 5.61
CA ALA A 173 -2.43 1.42 5.68
C ALA A 173 -3.51 0.43 5.21
N LEU A 174 -4.77 0.64 5.60
CA LEU A 174 -5.91 -0.15 5.14
C LEU A 174 -6.09 -0.04 3.61
N ASP A 175 -6.07 1.17 3.05
CA ASP A 175 -6.23 1.39 1.61
C ASP A 175 -5.05 0.84 0.80
N ALA A 176 -3.83 0.87 1.35
CA ALA A 176 -2.67 0.24 0.72
C ALA A 176 -2.84 -1.29 0.62
N GLY A 177 -3.34 -1.93 1.68
CA GLY A 177 -3.68 -3.35 1.65
C GLY A 177 -4.78 -3.68 0.63
N LEU A 178 -5.85 -2.88 0.62
CA LEU A 178 -6.93 -3.00 -0.36
C LEU A 178 -6.43 -2.82 -1.79
N SER A 179 -5.58 -1.83 -2.05
CA SER A 179 -4.98 -1.59 -3.36
C SER A 179 -4.20 -2.80 -3.86
N SER A 180 -3.43 -3.44 -2.98
CA SER A 180 -2.64 -4.61 -3.32
C SER A 180 -3.52 -5.83 -3.60
N LEU A 181 -4.60 -6.06 -2.83
CA LEU A 181 -5.57 -7.13 -3.11
C LEU A 181 -6.32 -6.88 -4.42
N ILE A 182 -6.83 -5.67 -4.64
CA ILE A 182 -7.55 -5.31 -5.87
C ILE A 182 -6.66 -5.47 -7.10
N ASN A 183 -5.38 -5.09 -7.00
CA ASN A 183 -4.42 -5.25 -8.09
C ASN A 183 -4.34 -6.70 -8.57
N VAL A 184 -4.27 -7.66 -7.64
CA VAL A 184 -4.13 -9.07 -7.97
C VAL A 184 -5.47 -9.72 -8.36
N ILE A 185 -6.57 -9.34 -7.70
CA ILE A 185 -7.92 -9.85 -7.99
C ILE A 185 -8.36 -9.51 -9.42
N ASN A 186 -7.86 -8.43 -10.01
CA ASN A 186 -8.08 -8.12 -11.44
C ASN A 186 -7.59 -9.21 -12.40
N ARG A 187 -6.74 -10.13 -11.93
CA ARG A 187 -6.19 -11.25 -12.70
C ARG A 187 -6.63 -12.61 -12.15
N ALA A 188 -7.63 -12.63 -11.26
CA ALA A 188 -8.25 -13.86 -10.77
C ALA A 188 -8.85 -14.67 -11.92
N THR A 189 -8.89 -16.00 -11.72
CA THR A 189 -9.52 -16.95 -12.66
C THR A 189 -11.04 -16.87 -12.62
N ASP A 190 -11.63 -16.56 -11.46
CA ASP A 190 -13.05 -16.28 -11.32
C ASP A 190 -13.37 -14.85 -11.79
N PRO A 191 -14.07 -14.67 -12.94
CA PRO A 191 -14.36 -13.34 -13.49
C PRO A 191 -15.33 -12.53 -12.61
N THR A 192 -16.06 -13.17 -11.69
CA THR A 192 -17.03 -12.51 -10.81
C THR A 192 -16.40 -12.01 -9.51
N LEU A 193 -15.21 -12.50 -9.15
CA LEU A 193 -14.56 -12.21 -7.88
C LEU A 193 -14.32 -10.72 -7.68
N ARG A 194 -13.85 -10.00 -8.71
CA ARG A 194 -13.61 -8.56 -8.63
C ARG A 194 -14.88 -7.79 -8.29
N SER A 195 -16.01 -8.14 -8.92
CA SER A 195 -17.30 -7.48 -8.68
C SER A 195 -17.83 -7.74 -7.26
N ARG A 196 -17.73 -8.98 -6.76
CA ARG A 196 -18.09 -9.29 -5.36
C ARG A 196 -17.22 -8.52 -4.36
N PHE A 197 -15.92 -8.50 -4.59
CA PHE A 197 -14.97 -7.76 -3.76
C PHE A 197 -15.30 -6.26 -3.74
N ASP A 198 -15.53 -5.66 -4.90
CA ASP A 198 -15.91 -4.25 -5.00
C ASP A 198 -17.22 -3.96 -4.22
N LYS A 199 -18.25 -4.83 -4.33
CA LYS A 199 -19.50 -4.70 -3.56
C LYS A 199 -19.28 -4.78 -2.05
N PHE A 200 -18.41 -5.68 -1.58
CA PHE A 200 -18.04 -5.77 -0.18
C PHE A 200 -17.39 -4.47 0.30
N ILE A 201 -16.45 -3.91 -0.47
CA ILE A 201 -15.78 -2.65 -0.15
C ILE A 201 -16.77 -1.49 -0.13
N VAL A 202 -17.63 -1.37 -1.14
CA VAL A 202 -18.67 -0.34 -1.18
C VAL A 202 -19.56 -0.45 0.06
N LYS A 203 -20.13 -1.63 0.34
CA LYS A 203 -20.96 -1.84 1.54
C LYS A 203 -20.26 -1.44 2.84
N THR A 204 -18.97 -1.74 2.97
CA THR A 204 -18.19 -1.45 4.19
C THR A 204 -17.85 0.03 4.31
N LEU A 205 -17.52 0.71 3.21
CA LEU A 205 -17.01 2.08 3.22
C LEU A 205 -18.09 3.15 3.00
N THR A 206 -19.27 2.82 2.46
CA THR A 206 -20.36 3.79 2.26
C THR A 206 -20.73 4.53 3.55
N PRO A 207 -20.87 3.89 4.72
CA PRO A 207 -21.12 4.61 5.97
C PRO A 207 -20.01 5.61 6.33
N VAL A 208 -18.76 5.25 6.05
CA VAL A 208 -17.58 6.12 6.29
C VAL A 208 -17.60 7.32 5.35
N GLY A 209 -17.83 7.09 4.06
CA GLY A 209 -17.95 8.14 3.05
C GLY A 209 -19.10 9.11 3.34
N ASN A 210 -20.26 8.59 3.75
CA ASN A 210 -21.41 9.41 4.13
C ASN A 210 -21.13 10.29 5.36
N ARG A 211 -20.40 9.77 6.35
CA ARG A 211 -19.98 10.53 7.54
C ARG A 211 -18.99 11.66 7.20
N LEU A 212 -18.05 11.40 6.29
CA LEU A 212 -17.05 12.40 5.86
C LEU A 212 -17.65 13.45 4.92
N GLY A 213 -18.62 13.07 4.10
CA GLY A 213 -19.26 13.94 3.11
C GLY A 213 -18.29 14.51 2.08
N TRP A 214 -18.77 15.46 1.27
CA TRP A 214 -17.95 16.12 0.24
C TRP A 214 -17.53 17.55 0.62
N GLU A 215 -18.17 18.13 1.63
CA GLU A 215 -17.96 19.50 2.06
C GLU A 215 -17.17 19.55 3.36
N LYS A 216 -16.35 20.59 3.50
CA LYS A 216 -15.66 20.90 4.75
C LYS A 216 -16.68 21.22 5.85
N GLN A 217 -16.59 20.50 6.96
CA GLN A 217 -17.36 20.78 8.18
C GLN A 217 -16.60 21.75 9.10
N ALA A 218 -17.34 22.38 10.01
CA ALA A 218 -16.77 23.26 11.02
C ALA A 218 -15.88 22.46 12.00
N GLY A 219 -14.68 22.97 12.28
CA GLY A 219 -13.74 22.34 13.22
C GLY A 219 -12.92 21.18 12.66
N GLU A 220 -12.98 20.91 11.35
CA GLU A 220 -12.11 19.91 10.71
C GLU A 220 -10.63 20.30 10.78
N ASP A 221 -9.79 19.35 11.17
CA ASP A 221 -8.34 19.47 11.04
C ASP A 221 -7.88 19.24 9.58
N SER A 222 -6.57 19.37 9.34
CA SER A 222 -5.99 19.21 8.00
C SER A 222 -5.98 17.77 7.48
N GLN A 223 -6.17 16.75 8.33
CA GLN A 223 -6.19 15.35 7.92
C GLN A 223 -7.57 14.91 7.42
N VAL A 224 -8.66 15.52 7.92
CA VAL A 224 -10.03 15.15 7.50
C VAL A 224 -10.23 15.27 5.98
N PRO A 225 -9.80 16.35 5.28
CA PRO A 225 -9.88 16.42 3.82
C PRO A 225 -9.08 15.33 3.09
N MET A 226 -7.90 14.96 3.61
CA MET A 226 -7.07 13.88 3.06
C MET A 226 -7.78 12.53 3.20
N LEU A 227 -8.35 12.25 4.38
CA LEU A 227 -9.12 11.03 4.64
C LEU A 227 -10.38 10.97 3.77
N ARG A 228 -11.09 12.10 3.64
CA ARG A 228 -12.24 12.24 2.74
C ARG A 228 -11.87 11.88 1.31
N ALA A 229 -10.78 12.44 0.78
CA ALA A 229 -10.31 12.14 -0.56
C ALA A 229 -9.95 10.65 -0.75
N LEU A 230 -9.32 10.04 0.25
CA LEU A 230 -8.94 8.62 0.25
C LEU A 230 -10.17 7.70 0.19
N ILE A 231 -11.14 7.90 1.08
CA ILE A 231 -12.35 7.07 1.19
C ILE A 231 -13.25 7.23 -0.04
N LEU A 232 -13.58 8.47 -0.43
CA LEU A 232 -14.40 8.73 -1.62
C LEU A 232 -13.69 8.24 -2.89
N GLY A 233 -12.37 8.41 -2.96
CA GLY A 233 -11.57 7.87 -4.05
C GLY A 233 -11.63 6.35 -4.12
N ARG A 234 -11.63 5.64 -2.98
CA ARG A 234 -11.81 4.18 -2.94
C ARG A 234 -13.21 3.78 -3.39
N LEU A 235 -14.26 4.40 -2.84
CA LEU A 235 -15.65 4.13 -3.21
C LEU A 235 -15.86 4.28 -4.72
N ALA A 236 -15.38 5.37 -5.32
CA ALA A 236 -15.49 5.59 -6.75
C ALA A 236 -14.69 4.56 -7.59
N ARG A 237 -13.51 4.14 -7.13
CA ARG A 237 -12.71 3.08 -7.81
C ARG A 237 -13.37 1.70 -7.74
N CYS A 238 -14.20 1.46 -6.74
CA CYS A 238 -15.00 0.24 -6.57
C CYS A 238 -16.41 0.37 -7.17
N GLY A 239 -16.70 1.47 -7.89
CA GLY A 239 -17.95 1.59 -8.64
C GLY A 239 -19.16 2.07 -7.84
N ASP A 240 -18.97 2.74 -6.70
CA ASP A 240 -20.10 3.36 -5.99
C ASP A 240 -20.75 4.47 -6.83
N GLU A 241 -21.96 4.21 -7.32
CA GLU A 241 -22.66 5.07 -8.28
C GLU A 241 -22.98 6.45 -7.70
N ALA A 242 -23.33 6.53 -6.41
CA ALA A 242 -23.63 7.79 -5.74
C ALA A 242 -22.38 8.69 -5.64
N THR A 243 -21.23 8.12 -5.24
CA THR A 243 -19.95 8.82 -5.20
C THR A 243 -19.53 9.29 -6.59
N ILE A 244 -19.66 8.43 -7.62
CA ILE A 244 -19.32 8.80 -9.00
C ILE A 244 -20.22 9.94 -9.50
N LYS A 245 -21.52 9.89 -9.21
CA LYS A 245 -22.47 10.94 -9.59
C LYS A 245 -22.09 12.28 -8.97
N ILE A 246 -21.83 12.34 -7.67
CA ILE A 246 -21.45 13.60 -7.00
C ILE A 246 -20.11 14.12 -7.53
N ALA A 247 -19.13 13.24 -7.77
CA ALA A 247 -17.85 13.63 -8.35
C ALA A 247 -18.04 14.28 -9.74
N ARG A 248 -18.91 13.73 -10.58
CA ARG A 248 -19.26 14.31 -11.90
C ARG A 248 -19.92 15.67 -11.78
N GLU A 249 -20.89 15.81 -10.88
CA GLU A 249 -21.57 17.09 -10.62
C GLU A 249 -20.56 18.17 -10.19
N LYS A 250 -19.69 17.85 -9.24
CA LYS A 250 -18.63 18.77 -8.78
C LYS A 250 -17.62 19.10 -9.86
N PHE A 251 -17.23 18.13 -10.69
CA PHE A 251 -16.35 18.39 -11.82
C PHE A 251 -17.00 19.34 -12.82
N GLU A 252 -18.30 19.17 -13.11
CA GLU A 252 -19.00 20.03 -14.06
C GLU A 252 -19.12 21.47 -13.55
N GLU A 253 -19.43 21.65 -12.28
CA GLU A 253 -19.41 22.98 -11.64
C GLU A 253 -18.02 23.62 -11.71
N HIS A 254 -16.97 22.85 -11.45
CA HIS A 254 -15.60 23.31 -11.58
C HIS A 254 -15.25 23.72 -13.03
N PHE A 255 -15.62 22.87 -14.00
CA PHE A 255 -15.24 23.04 -15.39
C PHE A 255 -15.98 24.22 -16.06
N GLU A 256 -17.30 24.29 -15.88
CA GLU A 256 -18.18 25.28 -16.51
C GLU A 256 -18.29 26.57 -15.70
N LYS A 257 -18.53 26.48 -14.38
CA LYS A 257 -18.80 27.64 -13.51
C LYS A 257 -17.55 28.18 -12.80
N LYS A 258 -16.39 27.53 -12.98
CA LYS A 258 -15.12 27.89 -12.32
C LYS A 258 -15.18 27.81 -10.79
N THR A 259 -16.07 26.97 -10.25
CA THR A 259 -16.10 26.66 -8.82
C THR A 259 -14.78 26.02 -8.42
N GLU A 260 -14.14 26.50 -7.35
CA GLU A 260 -12.89 25.90 -6.88
C GLU A 260 -13.14 24.53 -6.23
N LEU A 261 -12.32 23.54 -6.60
CA LEU A 261 -12.28 22.25 -5.91
C LEU A 261 -11.28 22.32 -4.77
N HIS A 262 -11.63 21.71 -3.63
CA HIS A 262 -10.68 21.49 -2.56
C HIS A 262 -9.44 20.75 -3.09
N PRO A 263 -8.20 21.19 -2.81
CA PRO A 263 -6.98 20.59 -3.36
C PRO A 263 -6.91 19.06 -3.17
N ASP A 264 -7.19 18.57 -1.95
CA ASP A 264 -7.18 17.13 -1.65
C ASP A 264 -8.21 16.32 -2.45
N LEU A 265 -9.35 16.92 -2.82
CA LEU A 265 -10.40 16.22 -3.58
C LEU A 265 -10.16 16.25 -5.09
N ARG A 266 -9.32 17.17 -5.59
CA ARG A 266 -9.17 17.44 -7.02
C ARG A 266 -8.76 16.19 -7.80
N LEU A 267 -7.73 15.48 -7.34
CA LEU A 267 -7.28 14.26 -8.02
C LEU A 267 -8.34 13.15 -7.96
N THR A 268 -9.05 13.01 -6.85
CA THR A 268 -10.15 12.04 -6.72
C THR A 268 -11.24 12.32 -7.75
N ILE A 269 -11.68 13.57 -7.87
CA ILE A 269 -12.71 14.00 -8.83
C ILE A 269 -12.21 13.82 -10.27
N TYR A 270 -11.02 14.32 -10.61
CA TYR A 270 -10.46 14.18 -11.95
C TYR A 270 -10.29 12.71 -12.33
N GLY A 271 -9.82 11.88 -11.41
CA GLY A 271 -9.69 10.44 -11.61
C GLY A 271 -11.03 9.74 -11.91
N VAL A 272 -12.16 10.22 -11.34
CA VAL A 272 -13.49 9.71 -11.73
C VAL A 272 -13.76 10.02 -13.20
N ILE A 273 -13.56 11.27 -13.62
CA ILE A 273 -13.78 11.69 -15.01
C ILE A 273 -12.90 10.91 -15.99
N GLY A 274 -11.61 10.74 -15.64
CA GLY A 274 -10.67 9.98 -16.47
C GLY A 274 -11.03 8.50 -16.61
N ARG A 275 -11.64 7.89 -15.58
CA ARG A 275 -12.03 6.46 -15.58
C ARG A 275 -13.40 6.20 -16.20
N CYS A 276 -14.35 7.13 -16.02
CA CYS A 276 -15.78 6.83 -16.17
C CYS A 276 -16.46 7.57 -17.33
N ASP A 277 -15.82 8.59 -17.92
CA ASP A 277 -16.49 9.50 -18.86
C ASP A 277 -15.91 9.44 -20.29
N GLY A 278 -15.05 8.44 -20.55
CA GLY A 278 -14.49 8.12 -21.86
C GLY A 278 -13.90 9.34 -22.57
N GLU A 279 -14.22 9.49 -23.86
CA GLU A 279 -13.69 10.56 -24.68
C GLU A 279 -14.12 11.97 -24.20
N SER A 280 -15.33 12.11 -23.65
CA SER A 280 -15.80 13.39 -23.12
C SER A 280 -14.95 13.84 -21.94
N GLY A 281 -14.70 12.93 -20.99
CA GLY A 281 -13.83 13.18 -19.85
C GLY A 281 -12.40 13.52 -20.27
N ALA A 282 -11.84 12.75 -21.21
CA ALA A 282 -10.52 12.98 -21.76
C ALA A 282 -10.38 14.39 -22.39
N ARG A 283 -11.36 14.83 -23.20
CA ARG A 283 -11.35 16.17 -23.79
C ARG A 283 -11.42 17.27 -22.73
N LYS A 284 -12.29 17.14 -21.72
CA LYS A 284 -12.42 18.14 -20.65
C LYS A 284 -11.14 18.24 -19.81
N LEU A 285 -10.57 17.11 -19.39
CA LEU A 285 -9.31 17.09 -18.63
C LEU A 285 -8.13 17.64 -19.44
N LYS A 286 -8.05 17.31 -20.74
CA LYS A 286 -7.04 17.86 -21.65
C LYS A 286 -7.17 19.38 -21.78
N LYS A 287 -8.40 19.90 -21.90
CA LYS A 287 -8.64 21.35 -21.93
C LYS A 287 -8.16 22.04 -20.65
N ILE A 288 -8.39 21.45 -19.47
CA ILE A 288 -7.85 22.00 -18.21
C ILE A 288 -6.32 21.99 -18.25
N PHE A 289 -5.70 20.87 -18.62
CA PHE A 289 -4.25 20.75 -18.75
C PHE A 289 -3.64 21.82 -19.67
N GLU A 290 -4.26 22.11 -20.81
CA GLU A 290 -3.74 23.07 -21.80
C GLU A 290 -3.98 24.54 -21.43
N THR A 291 -4.84 24.83 -20.45
CA THR A 291 -5.26 26.20 -20.11
C THR A 291 -4.92 26.64 -18.70
N VAL A 292 -4.62 25.70 -17.80
CA VAL A 292 -4.27 26.01 -16.42
C VAL A 292 -2.82 26.46 -16.31
N ASP A 293 -2.56 27.53 -15.56
CA ASP A 293 -1.20 28.00 -15.25
C ASP A 293 -0.81 27.59 -13.82
N PHE A 294 -1.02 26.31 -13.49
CA PHE A 294 -0.69 25.78 -12.18
C PHE A 294 -0.27 24.31 -12.27
N GLY A 295 1.03 24.06 -12.09
CA GLY A 295 1.64 22.75 -12.33
C GLY A 295 1.10 21.61 -11.47
N GLU A 296 0.49 21.88 -10.31
CA GLU A 296 -0.18 20.83 -9.54
C GLU A 296 -1.45 20.32 -10.24
N VAL A 297 -2.24 21.23 -10.83
CA VAL A 297 -3.45 20.86 -11.58
C VAL A 297 -3.09 20.16 -12.88
N GLU A 298 -2.04 20.60 -13.58
CA GLU A 298 -1.49 19.91 -14.76
C GLU A 298 -1.19 18.43 -14.43
N ARG A 299 -0.49 18.17 -13.32
CA ARG A 299 -0.15 16.81 -12.86
C ARG A 299 -1.37 15.98 -12.52
N HIS A 300 -2.38 16.55 -11.88
CA HIS A 300 -3.64 15.85 -11.63
C HIS A 300 -4.36 15.47 -12.92
N CYS A 301 -4.35 16.34 -13.94
CA CYS A 301 -4.90 16.01 -15.26
C CYS A 301 -4.11 14.87 -15.94
N ILE A 302 -2.78 14.90 -15.87
CA ILE A 302 -1.92 13.84 -16.43
C ILE A 302 -2.25 12.49 -15.80
N ILE A 303 -2.29 12.42 -14.47
CA ILE A 303 -2.62 11.19 -13.75
C ILE A 303 -4.04 10.73 -14.13
N ALA A 304 -5.02 11.62 -14.10
CA ALA A 304 -6.42 11.29 -14.35
C ALA A 304 -6.67 10.78 -15.76
N MET A 305 -6.15 11.45 -16.80
CA MET A 305 -6.30 11.02 -18.19
C MET A 305 -5.70 9.64 -18.44
N SER A 306 -4.61 9.29 -17.74
CA SER A 306 -4.01 7.96 -17.83
C SER A 306 -4.76 6.87 -17.07
N GLN A 307 -5.76 7.18 -16.25
CA GLN A 307 -6.52 6.15 -15.53
C GLN A 307 -7.63 5.50 -16.35
N THR A 308 -7.85 5.95 -17.60
CA THR A 308 -8.91 5.41 -18.46
C THR A 308 -8.78 3.89 -18.67
N PRO A 309 -9.89 3.14 -18.64
CA PRO A 309 -9.90 1.73 -19.01
C PRO A 309 -9.89 1.52 -20.53
N GLU A 310 -9.92 2.57 -21.35
CA GLU A 310 -9.98 2.48 -22.81
C GLU A 310 -8.60 2.60 -23.44
N GLU A 311 -8.09 1.50 -24.01
CA GLU A 311 -6.79 1.45 -24.67
C GLU A 311 -6.60 2.51 -25.80
N PRO A 312 -7.61 2.82 -26.64
CA PRO A 312 -7.47 3.88 -27.65
C PRO A 312 -7.19 5.27 -27.04
N LEU A 313 -7.82 5.59 -25.91
CA LEU A 313 -7.59 6.86 -25.21
C LEU A 313 -6.20 6.89 -24.56
N LEU A 314 -5.74 5.76 -23.99
CA LEU A 314 -4.35 5.64 -23.51
C LEU A 314 -3.34 5.89 -24.63
N LYS A 315 -3.50 5.22 -25.78
CA LYS A 315 -2.63 5.41 -26.96
C LYS A 315 -2.59 6.87 -27.40
N SER A 316 -3.77 7.49 -27.53
CA SER A 316 -3.89 8.90 -27.92
C SER A 316 -3.16 9.82 -26.95
N PHE A 317 -3.34 9.61 -25.64
CA PHE A 317 -2.71 10.47 -24.63
C PHE A 317 -1.19 10.26 -24.53
N PHE A 318 -0.71 9.01 -24.60
CA PHE A 318 0.73 8.71 -24.61
C PHE A 318 1.44 9.31 -25.83
N LYS A 319 0.82 9.24 -27.01
CA LYS A 319 1.32 9.92 -28.21
C LYS A 319 1.41 11.43 -28.02
N TYR A 320 0.32 12.06 -27.58
CA TYR A 320 0.27 13.51 -27.32
C TYR A 320 1.34 13.95 -26.32
N ALA A 321 1.51 13.22 -25.21
CA ALA A 321 2.43 13.60 -24.15
C ALA A 321 3.91 13.37 -24.51
N ILE A 322 4.25 12.17 -25.00
CA ILE A 322 5.63 11.71 -25.16
C ILE A 322 6.18 12.04 -26.55
N GLU A 323 5.46 11.63 -27.59
CA GLU A 323 5.91 11.73 -28.98
C GLU A 323 5.77 13.15 -29.51
N GLU A 324 4.62 13.80 -29.27
CA GLU A 324 4.39 15.20 -29.65
C GLU A 324 5.01 16.19 -28.64
N GLY A 325 5.55 15.69 -27.53
CA GLY A 325 6.31 16.47 -26.54
C GLY A 325 5.49 17.49 -25.76
N LYS A 326 4.20 17.23 -25.55
CA LYS A 326 3.29 18.17 -24.86
C LYS A 326 3.36 18.11 -23.34
N VAL A 327 3.98 17.07 -22.77
CA VAL A 327 4.22 16.95 -21.33
C VAL A 327 5.72 17.01 -21.04
N ARG A 328 6.09 17.72 -19.97
CA ARG A 328 7.49 17.89 -19.54
C ARG A 328 8.07 16.54 -19.11
N SER A 329 9.34 16.27 -19.43
CA SER A 329 9.97 14.97 -19.17
C SER A 329 9.85 14.51 -17.71
N GLN A 330 9.97 15.41 -16.74
CA GLN A 330 9.85 15.10 -15.31
C GLN A 330 8.45 14.59 -14.90
N ASP A 331 7.40 14.93 -15.66
CA ASP A 331 6.01 14.61 -15.35
C ASP A 331 5.50 13.39 -16.16
N LEU A 332 6.24 12.93 -17.17
CA LEU A 332 5.87 11.76 -17.99
C LEU A 332 5.67 10.48 -17.17
N MET A 333 6.42 10.32 -16.06
CA MET A 333 6.27 9.17 -15.17
C MET A 333 4.86 9.07 -14.54
N LEU A 334 4.15 10.20 -14.39
CA LEU A 334 2.80 10.25 -13.83
C LEU A 334 1.78 9.51 -14.70
N MET A 335 2.03 9.44 -16.00
CA MET A 335 1.18 8.69 -16.93
C MET A 335 1.24 7.19 -16.67
N PHE A 336 2.45 6.68 -16.40
CA PHE A 336 2.66 5.29 -16.02
C PHE A 336 1.97 4.99 -14.69
N TYR A 337 2.09 5.88 -13.69
CA TYR A 337 1.37 5.72 -12.42
C TYR A 337 -0.16 5.75 -12.57
N GLY A 338 -0.70 6.64 -13.41
CA GLY A 338 -2.14 6.69 -13.69
C GLY A 338 -2.65 5.41 -14.34
N ALA A 339 -1.96 4.93 -15.39
CA ALA A 339 -2.36 3.73 -16.12
C ALA A 339 -2.33 2.45 -15.27
N ARG A 340 -1.56 2.42 -14.18
CA ARG A 340 -1.57 1.31 -13.23
C ARG A 340 -2.93 1.08 -12.55
N ALA A 341 -3.85 2.05 -12.59
CA ALA A 341 -5.15 1.92 -11.95
C ALA A 341 -6.05 0.82 -12.55
N THR A 342 -5.80 0.40 -13.79
CA THR A 342 -6.61 -0.61 -14.49
C THR A 342 -5.74 -1.75 -15.01
N LYS A 343 -6.32 -2.94 -15.16
CA LYS A 343 -5.62 -4.07 -15.79
C LYS A 343 -5.16 -3.73 -17.21
N ILE A 344 -6.06 -3.13 -18.00
CA ILE A 344 -5.80 -2.70 -19.39
C ILE A 344 -4.62 -1.71 -19.41
N GLY A 345 -4.61 -0.72 -18.52
CA GLY A 345 -3.53 0.25 -18.45
C GLY A 345 -2.20 -0.35 -18.06
N GLN A 346 -2.17 -1.32 -17.14
CA GLN A 346 -0.94 -2.05 -16.78
C GLN A 346 -0.38 -2.87 -17.93
N ASP A 347 -1.24 -3.55 -18.69
CA ASP A 347 -0.82 -4.35 -19.84
C ASP A 347 -0.32 -3.43 -20.97
N PHE A 348 -1.02 -2.31 -21.19
CA PHE A 348 -0.63 -1.28 -22.15
C PHE A 348 0.75 -0.66 -21.85
N ILE A 349 0.99 -0.21 -20.61
CA ILE A 349 2.26 0.49 -20.29
C ILE A 349 3.48 -0.42 -20.35
N TRP A 350 3.33 -1.72 -20.10
CA TRP A 350 4.43 -2.67 -20.29
C TRP A 350 4.77 -2.81 -21.78
N SER A 351 3.76 -2.99 -22.64
CA SER A 351 3.98 -3.02 -24.09
C SER A 351 4.59 -1.71 -24.58
N TYR A 352 4.01 -0.58 -24.18
CA TYR A 352 4.48 0.75 -24.57
C TYR A 352 5.94 0.96 -24.16
N PHE A 353 6.32 0.56 -22.94
CA PHE A 353 7.70 0.64 -22.47
C PHE A 353 8.63 -0.15 -23.40
N LYS A 354 8.30 -1.41 -23.72
CA LYS A 354 9.12 -2.24 -24.61
C LYS A 354 9.29 -1.61 -25.99
N ASP A 355 8.20 -1.11 -26.57
CA ASP A 355 8.16 -0.56 -27.93
C ASP A 355 8.85 0.81 -28.04
N HIS A 356 8.87 1.60 -26.94
CA HIS A 356 9.33 2.99 -26.95
C HIS A 356 10.57 3.22 -26.07
N THR A 357 11.26 2.17 -25.62
CA THR A 357 12.40 2.29 -24.69
C THR A 357 13.48 3.26 -25.18
N LYS A 358 13.77 3.31 -26.48
CA LYS A 358 14.74 4.28 -27.03
C LYS A 358 14.31 5.74 -26.79
N ILE A 359 13.03 6.05 -26.99
CA ILE A 359 12.47 7.39 -26.75
C ILE A 359 12.48 7.69 -25.26
N LEU A 360 12.08 6.74 -24.42
CA LEU A 360 12.04 6.89 -22.96
C LEU A 360 13.45 7.13 -22.39
N LEU A 361 14.46 6.39 -22.86
CA LEU A 361 15.87 6.63 -22.50
C LEU A 361 16.29 8.07 -22.82
N GLY A 362 15.99 8.55 -24.03
CA GLY A 362 16.31 9.92 -24.43
C GLY A 362 15.60 10.98 -23.59
N LYS A 363 14.31 10.78 -23.31
CA LYS A 363 13.49 11.73 -22.53
C LYS A 363 13.90 11.80 -21.06
N PHE A 364 14.30 10.68 -20.46
CA PHE A 364 14.62 10.59 -19.04
C PHE A 364 16.11 10.73 -18.71
N GLY A 365 17.00 10.80 -19.71
CA GLY A 365 18.44 10.96 -19.47
C GLY A 365 19.20 9.63 -19.23
N GLY A 366 18.71 8.53 -19.82
CA GLY A 366 19.35 7.23 -19.81
C GLY A 366 19.07 6.36 -18.58
N VAL A 367 19.65 5.15 -18.56
CA VAL A 367 19.41 4.09 -17.56
C VAL A 367 19.82 4.44 -16.13
N ASN A 368 20.78 5.34 -15.97
CA ASN A 368 21.24 5.83 -14.66
C ASN A 368 20.27 6.83 -14.02
N SER A 369 19.33 7.37 -14.81
CA SER A 369 18.35 8.33 -14.32
C SER A 369 17.35 7.68 -13.40
N SER A 370 17.13 8.31 -12.23
CA SER A 370 16.06 7.91 -11.31
C SER A 370 14.69 7.91 -11.99
N LEU A 371 14.43 8.86 -12.90
CA LEU A 371 13.16 8.94 -13.62
C LEU A 371 12.96 7.73 -14.54
N PHE A 372 14.01 7.32 -15.26
CA PHE A 372 13.95 6.14 -16.13
C PHE A 372 13.70 4.86 -15.31
N GLN A 373 14.42 4.68 -14.19
CA GLN A 373 14.25 3.51 -13.34
C GLN A 373 12.87 3.44 -12.69
N HIS A 374 12.31 4.59 -12.28
CA HIS A 374 10.94 4.67 -11.79
C HIS A 374 9.90 4.38 -12.89
N CYS A 375 10.12 4.89 -14.10
CA CYS A 375 9.28 4.57 -15.26
C CYS A 375 9.30 3.07 -15.58
N PHE A 376 10.49 2.47 -15.61
CA PHE A 376 10.65 1.03 -15.83
C PHE A 376 9.93 0.22 -14.76
N LYS A 377 10.11 0.58 -13.48
CA LYS A 377 9.39 -0.05 -12.36
C LYS A 377 7.88 0.08 -12.52
N ALA A 378 7.37 1.31 -12.74
CA ALA A 378 5.95 1.56 -12.87
C ALA A 378 5.31 0.86 -14.08
N SER A 379 6.08 0.57 -15.13
CA SER A 379 5.58 -0.12 -16.33
C SER A 379 5.26 -1.60 -16.12
N SER A 380 5.80 -2.25 -15.07
CA SER A 380 5.76 -3.72 -14.97
C SER A 380 5.53 -4.28 -13.57
N ASP A 381 5.90 -3.60 -12.48
CA ASP A 381 5.84 -4.16 -11.12
C ASP A 381 4.41 -4.45 -10.59
N GLY A 382 3.38 -3.89 -11.23
CA GLY A 382 1.97 -4.18 -10.94
C GLY A 382 1.48 -5.51 -11.51
N GLN A 383 2.24 -6.14 -12.40
CA GLN A 383 1.89 -7.41 -13.03
C GLN A 383 1.87 -8.57 -12.01
N CYS A 384 1.19 -9.66 -12.34
CA CYS A 384 0.86 -10.73 -11.40
C CYS A 384 1.09 -12.13 -12.01
N SER A 385 2.16 -12.29 -12.80
CA SER A 385 2.47 -13.56 -13.48
C SER A 385 3.99 -13.75 -13.61
N SER A 386 4.49 -14.91 -13.18
CA SER A 386 5.89 -15.31 -13.36
C SER A 386 6.32 -15.34 -14.82
N VAL A 387 5.39 -15.53 -15.77
CA VAL A 387 5.69 -15.42 -17.21
C VAL A 387 6.10 -13.99 -17.56
N ILE A 388 5.40 -12.99 -17.02
CA ILE A 388 5.76 -11.58 -17.22
C ILE A 388 7.05 -11.22 -16.47
N ALA A 389 7.28 -11.79 -15.28
CA ALA A 389 8.56 -11.62 -14.59
C ALA A 389 9.74 -12.12 -15.46
N ALA A 390 9.60 -13.29 -16.09
CA ALA A 390 10.58 -13.81 -17.03
C ALA A 390 10.70 -12.96 -18.30
N ASP A 391 9.59 -12.40 -18.82
CA ASP A 391 9.61 -11.46 -19.94
C ASP A 391 10.40 -10.18 -19.61
N VAL A 392 10.26 -9.64 -18.40
CA VAL A 392 11.04 -8.46 -17.93
C VAL A 392 12.54 -8.78 -17.88
N GLU A 393 12.92 -9.90 -17.27
CA GLU A 393 14.32 -10.35 -17.22
C GLU A 393 14.89 -10.56 -18.63
N ASN A 394 14.12 -11.23 -19.50
CA ASN A 394 14.53 -11.48 -20.87
C ASN A 394 14.65 -10.20 -21.68
N TYR A 395 13.72 -9.26 -21.52
CA TYR A 395 13.75 -7.96 -22.20
C TYR A 395 15.02 -7.20 -21.88
N VAL A 396 15.35 -7.02 -20.59
CA VAL A 396 16.57 -6.33 -20.15
C VAL A 396 17.82 -7.02 -20.70
N ARG A 397 17.85 -8.36 -20.72
CA ARG A 397 19.01 -9.12 -21.21
C ARG A 397 19.20 -9.05 -22.73
N THR A 398 18.13 -8.91 -23.50
CA THR A 398 18.16 -9.09 -24.97
C THR A 398 18.00 -7.80 -25.76
N HIS A 399 17.38 -6.78 -25.17
CA HIS A 399 17.05 -5.52 -25.85
C HIS A 399 17.85 -4.32 -25.33
N LEU A 400 18.61 -4.48 -24.25
CA LEU A 400 19.54 -3.47 -23.73
C LEU A 400 20.99 -3.99 -23.81
N ASP A 401 21.94 -3.08 -23.92
CA ASP A 401 23.37 -3.41 -23.85
C ASP A 401 23.78 -3.91 -22.46
N ALA A 402 24.96 -4.53 -22.36
CA ALA A 402 25.44 -5.16 -21.14
C ALA A 402 25.61 -4.19 -19.96
N ASP A 403 26.04 -2.95 -20.22
CA ASP A 403 26.24 -1.93 -19.19
C ASP A 403 24.89 -1.41 -18.67
N SER A 404 23.93 -1.21 -19.57
CA SER A 404 22.55 -0.89 -19.23
C SER A 404 21.89 -2.01 -18.41
N ALA A 405 22.04 -3.26 -18.80
CA ALA A 405 21.51 -4.41 -18.06
C ALA A 405 22.12 -4.51 -16.66
N LYS A 406 23.44 -4.30 -16.52
CA LYS A 406 24.14 -4.26 -15.23
C LYS A 406 23.66 -3.12 -14.34
N THR A 407 23.43 -1.94 -14.93
CA THR A 407 22.90 -0.77 -14.21
C THR A 407 21.50 -1.03 -13.66
N LEU A 408 20.65 -1.69 -14.45
CA LEU A 408 19.26 -1.98 -14.07
C LEU A 408 19.09 -3.24 -13.24
N ASP A 409 20.14 -4.06 -13.04
CA ASP A 409 20.09 -5.37 -12.37
C ASP A 409 19.33 -5.35 -11.03
N ARG A 410 19.63 -4.39 -10.14
CA ARG A 410 18.88 -4.22 -8.88
C ARG A 410 17.40 -3.93 -9.12
N THR A 411 17.10 -3.02 -10.03
CA THR A 411 15.73 -2.59 -10.35
C THR A 411 14.93 -3.73 -10.99
N THR A 412 15.54 -4.47 -11.92
CA THR A 412 14.98 -5.68 -12.54
C THR A 412 14.64 -6.71 -11.47
N ARG A 413 15.57 -7.02 -10.54
CA ARG A 413 15.29 -7.97 -9.44
C ARG A 413 14.12 -7.52 -8.57
N GLN A 414 14.05 -6.24 -8.21
CA GLN A 414 12.95 -5.71 -7.40
C GLN A 414 11.59 -5.78 -8.13
N ILE A 415 11.59 -5.51 -9.44
CA ILE A 415 10.38 -5.63 -10.28
C ILE A 415 9.94 -7.09 -10.33
N THR A 416 10.83 -8.02 -10.68
CA THR A 416 10.45 -9.42 -10.87
C THR A 416 10.11 -10.11 -9.55
N GLU A 417 10.73 -9.72 -8.44
CA GLU A 417 10.29 -10.08 -7.09
C GLU A 417 8.85 -9.59 -6.83
N SER A 418 8.55 -8.32 -7.08
CA SER A 418 7.20 -7.76 -6.89
C SER A 418 6.14 -8.50 -7.72
N ILE A 419 6.44 -8.83 -8.97
CA ILE A 419 5.53 -9.57 -9.86
C ILE A 419 5.26 -10.98 -9.32
N ARG A 420 6.30 -11.68 -8.86
CA ARG A 420 6.17 -13.03 -8.27
C ARG A 420 5.40 -12.99 -6.94
N LEU A 421 5.63 -11.97 -6.12
CA LEU A 421 4.88 -11.74 -4.88
C LEU A 421 3.38 -11.51 -5.15
N ASN A 422 3.05 -10.70 -6.16
CA ASN A 422 1.67 -10.49 -6.58
C ASN A 422 1.00 -11.81 -6.99
N GLU A 423 1.69 -12.64 -7.80
CA GLU A 423 1.18 -13.95 -8.21
C GLU A 423 0.94 -14.87 -7.01
N GLN A 424 1.86 -14.92 -6.05
CA GLN A 424 1.70 -15.69 -4.82
C GLN A 424 0.53 -15.18 -3.97
N LEU A 425 0.39 -13.85 -3.84
CA LEU A 425 -0.70 -13.22 -3.12
C LEU A 425 -2.06 -13.63 -3.71
N LEU A 426 -2.19 -13.63 -5.04
CA LEU A 426 -3.40 -14.11 -5.72
C LEU A 426 -3.65 -15.59 -5.43
N LYS A 427 -2.66 -16.45 -5.73
CA LYS A 427 -2.79 -17.91 -5.58
C LYS A 427 -3.20 -18.34 -4.17
N ARG A 428 -2.67 -17.68 -3.15
CA ARG A 428 -2.96 -17.99 -1.74
C ARG A 428 -4.36 -17.55 -1.29
N ASN A 429 -4.91 -16.49 -1.90
CA ASN A 429 -6.13 -15.84 -1.38
C ASN A 429 -7.34 -15.93 -2.31
N GLU A 430 -7.18 -16.32 -3.58
CA GLU A 430 -8.29 -16.35 -4.53
C GLU A 430 -9.43 -17.25 -4.05
N SER A 431 -9.14 -18.46 -3.55
CA SER A 431 -10.15 -19.38 -3.02
C SER A 431 -10.80 -18.85 -1.74
N ILE A 432 -10.02 -18.23 -0.86
CA ILE A 432 -10.47 -17.68 0.43
C ILE A 432 -11.47 -16.53 0.20
N LEU A 433 -11.24 -15.74 -0.84
CA LEU A 433 -12.08 -14.59 -1.18
C LEU A 433 -13.33 -14.94 -2.00
N LYS A 434 -13.56 -16.22 -2.34
CA LYS A 434 -14.74 -16.62 -3.14
C LYS A 434 -16.07 -16.37 -2.41
N ASP A 435 -16.06 -16.46 -1.08
CA ASP A 435 -17.26 -16.39 -0.24
C ASP A 435 -17.51 -15.00 0.37
N ILE A 436 -16.83 -13.96 -0.15
CA ILE A 436 -16.93 -12.57 0.34
C ILE A 436 -18.26 -11.88 0.01
#